data_AF-D6JZH8-F1
#
_entry.id   AF-D6JZH8-F1
#
_cell.length_a   1.000
_cell.length_b   1.000
_cell.length_c   1.000
_cell.angle_alpha   90.00
_cell.angle_beta   90.00
_cell.angle_gamma   90.00
#
_symmetry.space_group_name_H-M   'P 1'
#
loop_
_entity.id
_entity.type
_entity.pdbx_description
1 polymer ?
#
loop_
_entity_poly.entity_id
_entity_poly.type
_entity_poly.pdbx_seq_one_letter_code
_entity_poly.pdbx_strand_id
1 'polypeptide(L)'
;MPGQLRAGGRHVLSVLVRRMAHDQDGASRDTHKAARGLTAVSFTGAAPKAVWRIQGEAAPDPVRGPLNNGGLYGERAGWHLPGFPDGDWEPVAFPRAEWRQGVTWYRTTFRLAVPTGVDASVGLTLQDDPGRAYRAQIFLNGWNLGQYVNDVGPQHTFVLPNGILRTRGTNTLALAVLSEARTASGPGRVELTLLGGTAGGVPVAAVHSPGR
;
A
#
# COMPACT_ATOMS: atom_id res chain seq x y z
N MET A 1 -10.78 -12.23 -27.07
CA MET A 1 -11.53 -13.03 -26.07
C MET A 1 -10.96 -14.43 -26.03
N PRO A 2 -10.35 -14.87 -24.91
CA PRO A 2 -10.00 -16.28 -24.67
C PRO A 2 -11.17 -17.21 -24.99
N GLY A 3 -10.91 -18.41 -25.51
CA GLY A 3 -11.94 -19.35 -25.97
C GLY A 3 -12.97 -19.73 -24.89
N GLN A 4 -12.57 -19.75 -23.62
CA GLN A 4 -13.44 -20.03 -22.46
C GLN A 4 -14.50 -18.94 -22.17
N LEU A 5 -14.31 -17.71 -22.66
CA LEU A 5 -15.30 -16.62 -22.54
C LEU A 5 -16.34 -16.64 -23.68
N ARG A 6 -16.21 -17.58 -24.64
CA ARG A 6 -17.15 -17.73 -25.76
C ARG A 6 -18.27 -18.73 -25.46
N ALA A 7 -18.13 -19.54 -24.42
CA ALA A 7 -19.21 -20.40 -23.94
C ALA A 7 -20.20 -19.58 -23.12
N GLY A 8 -21.50 -19.83 -23.29
CA GLY A 8 -22.53 -19.20 -22.46
C GLY A 8 -22.33 -19.57 -20.98
N GLY A 9 -22.46 -18.59 -20.08
CA GLY A 9 -22.25 -18.84 -18.66
C GLY A 9 -22.24 -17.58 -17.79
N ARG A 10 -22.13 -17.78 -16.48
CA ARG A 10 -21.94 -16.68 -15.53
C ARG A 10 -20.47 -16.27 -15.54
N HIS A 11 -20.22 -14.98 -15.69
CA HIS A 11 -18.88 -14.40 -15.65
C HIS A 11 -18.80 -13.35 -14.53
N VAL A 12 -17.60 -13.17 -13.97
CA VAL A 12 -17.31 -12.13 -12.98
C VAL A 12 -16.27 -11.19 -13.58
N LEU A 13 -16.63 -9.90 -13.63
CA LEU A 13 -15.69 -8.83 -13.94
C LEU A 13 -15.22 -8.21 -12.62
N SER A 14 -13.92 -8.29 -12.35
CA SER A 14 -13.30 -7.64 -11.20
C SER A 14 -12.61 -6.36 -11.64
N VAL A 15 -13.05 -5.23 -11.08
CA VAL A 15 -12.46 -3.91 -11.32
C VAL A 15 -11.85 -3.40 -10.02
N LEU A 16 -10.54 -3.20 -10.00
CA LEU A 16 -9.86 -2.51 -8.90
C LEU A 16 -9.75 -1.03 -9.24
N VAL A 17 -10.52 -0.19 -8.54
CA VAL A 17 -10.39 1.26 -8.65
C VAL A 17 -9.51 1.75 -7.51
N ARG A 18 -8.30 2.17 -7.85
CA ARG A 18 -7.43 2.85 -6.90
C ARG A 18 -7.76 4.34 -6.92
N ARG A 19 -8.38 4.81 -5.84
CA ARG A 19 -8.68 6.23 -5.65
C ARG A 19 -7.47 6.97 -5.07
N MET A 20 -7.30 8.22 -5.49
CA MET A 20 -6.60 9.22 -4.67
C MET A 20 -7.61 9.88 -3.71
N ALA A 21 -7.15 10.83 -2.92
CA ALA A 21 -8.02 11.62 -2.04
C ALA A 21 -9.18 12.31 -2.80
N HIS A 22 -10.18 12.78 -2.05
CA HIS A 22 -11.18 13.68 -2.62
C HIS A 22 -10.52 15.00 -3.02
N ASP A 23 -11.05 15.62 -4.07
CA ASP A 23 -10.58 16.93 -4.49
C ASP A 23 -10.94 17.96 -3.41
N GLN A 24 -10.09 18.97 -3.24
CA GLN A 24 -10.45 20.15 -2.47
C GLN A 24 -11.57 20.90 -3.19
N ASP A 25 -12.29 21.75 -2.47
CA ASP A 25 -13.38 22.56 -3.02
C ASP A 25 -13.22 24.06 -2.70
N GLY A 26 -12.00 24.57 -2.86
CA GLY A 26 -11.70 25.99 -2.58
C GLY A 26 -12.47 26.97 -3.46
N ALA A 27 -12.91 26.53 -4.64
CA ALA A 27 -13.70 27.34 -5.57
C ALA A 27 -15.22 27.17 -5.43
N SER A 28 -15.70 26.39 -4.44
CA SER A 28 -17.13 26.09 -4.23
C SER A 28 -17.83 25.55 -5.50
N ARG A 29 -17.15 24.65 -6.22
CA ARG A 29 -17.62 24.02 -7.45
C ARG A 29 -18.08 22.58 -7.22
N ASP A 30 -18.24 22.16 -5.97
CA ASP A 30 -18.60 20.80 -5.59
C ASP A 30 -17.61 19.74 -6.08
N THR A 31 -16.35 20.11 -6.33
CA THR A 31 -15.32 19.18 -6.83
C THR A 31 -15.04 18.05 -5.84
N HIS A 32 -15.21 18.29 -4.53
CA HIS A 32 -15.12 17.25 -3.51
C HIS A 32 -16.15 16.11 -3.69
N LYS A 33 -17.29 16.39 -4.34
CA LYS A 33 -18.36 15.42 -4.63
C LYS A 33 -18.06 14.53 -5.85
N ALA A 34 -16.96 14.78 -6.56
CA ALA A 34 -16.59 13.98 -7.72
C ALA A 34 -16.54 12.48 -7.38
N ALA A 35 -17.28 11.67 -8.14
CA ALA A 35 -17.39 10.25 -7.90
C ALA A 35 -16.02 9.55 -7.97
N ARG A 36 -15.86 8.48 -7.18
CA ARG A 36 -14.70 7.59 -7.22
C ARG A 36 -15.21 6.17 -7.32
N GLY A 37 -14.86 5.48 -8.40
CA GLY A 37 -15.38 4.15 -8.70
C GLY A 37 -15.62 3.98 -10.19
N LEU A 38 -16.47 3.01 -10.52
CA LEU A 38 -16.90 2.73 -11.88
C LEU A 38 -18.12 3.60 -12.20
N THR A 39 -17.95 4.64 -13.01
CA THR A 39 -19.01 5.64 -13.31
C THR A 39 -19.88 5.26 -14.52
N ALA A 40 -19.35 4.44 -15.44
CA ALA A 40 -20.08 3.94 -16.60
C ALA A 40 -19.50 2.62 -17.08
N VAL A 41 -20.35 1.77 -17.67
CA VAL A 41 -19.96 0.52 -18.34
C VAL A 41 -20.82 0.35 -19.59
N SER A 42 -20.19 0.05 -20.71
CA SER A 42 -20.86 -0.36 -21.94
C SER A 42 -20.38 -1.75 -22.37
N PHE A 43 -21.30 -2.56 -22.87
CA PHE A 43 -21.01 -3.88 -23.41
C PHE A 43 -21.21 -3.84 -24.92
N THR A 44 -20.20 -4.23 -25.70
CA THR A 44 -20.27 -4.27 -27.16
C THR A 44 -20.72 -5.65 -27.62
N GLY A 45 -21.74 -5.71 -28.49
CA GLY A 45 -22.23 -6.97 -29.06
C GLY A 45 -23.12 -7.81 -28.15
N ALA A 46 -23.39 -7.36 -26.92
CA ALA A 46 -24.31 -8.00 -25.99
C ALA A 46 -24.84 -6.99 -24.96
N ALA A 47 -25.97 -7.31 -24.31
CA ALA A 47 -26.54 -6.54 -23.20
C ALA A 47 -26.78 -7.46 -21.98
N PRO A 48 -25.72 -7.90 -21.28
CA PRO A 48 -25.87 -8.83 -20.17
C PRO A 48 -26.57 -8.17 -18.98
N LYS A 49 -27.40 -8.94 -18.27
CA LYS A 49 -27.89 -8.54 -16.94
C LYS A 49 -26.73 -8.58 -15.95
N ALA A 50 -26.31 -7.41 -15.45
CA ALA A 50 -25.25 -7.29 -14.47
C ALA A 50 -25.80 -7.08 -13.06
N VAL A 51 -25.18 -7.73 -12.07
CA VAL A 51 -25.39 -7.45 -10.64
C VAL A 51 -24.06 -6.94 -10.08
N TRP A 52 -24.03 -5.69 -9.62
CA TRP A 52 -22.82 -5.06 -9.12
C TRP A 52 -22.66 -5.25 -7.61
N ARG A 53 -21.42 -5.49 -7.19
CA ARG A 53 -20.99 -5.50 -5.80
C ARG A 53 -19.78 -4.59 -5.68
N ILE A 54 -19.67 -3.88 -4.56
CA ILE A 54 -18.54 -3.02 -4.23
C ILE A 54 -18.05 -3.37 -2.83
N GLN A 55 -16.74 -3.33 -2.63
CA GLN A 55 -16.12 -3.57 -1.34
C GLN A 55 -15.01 -2.53 -1.13
N GLY A 56 -15.20 -1.69 -0.11
CA GLY A 56 -14.16 -0.83 0.46
C GLY A 56 -13.67 -1.38 1.79
N GLU A 57 -13.09 -0.51 2.62
CA GLU A 57 -12.95 -0.80 4.05
C GLU A 57 -14.36 -0.89 4.68
N ALA A 58 -14.59 -1.89 5.52
CA ALA A 58 -15.89 -2.14 6.12
C ALA A 58 -16.10 -1.33 7.41
N ALA A 59 -15.03 -1.13 8.20
CA ALA A 59 -15.09 -0.40 9.46
C ALA A 59 -13.81 0.44 9.67
N PRO A 60 -13.94 1.66 10.22
CA PRO A 60 -12.77 2.44 10.62
C PRO A 60 -11.88 1.69 11.62
N ASP A 61 -10.56 1.80 11.48
CA ASP A 61 -9.63 1.40 12.53
C ASP A 61 -9.76 2.40 13.70
N PRO A 62 -10.16 1.97 14.91
CA PRO A 62 -10.40 2.88 16.03
C PRO A 62 -9.11 3.53 16.56
N VAL A 63 -7.94 2.98 16.24
CA VAL A 63 -6.63 3.51 16.64
C VAL A 63 -6.03 4.37 15.53
N ARG A 64 -6.11 3.92 14.28
CA ARG A 64 -5.45 4.57 13.12
C ARG A 64 -6.36 5.50 12.32
N GLY A 65 -7.66 5.48 12.63
CA GLY A 65 -8.67 6.32 12.02
C GLY A 65 -9.27 5.74 10.72
N PRO A 66 -10.29 6.42 10.18
CA PRO A 66 -11.09 5.91 9.06
C PRO A 66 -10.36 5.93 7.70
N LEU A 67 -9.21 6.59 7.59
CA LEU A 67 -8.49 6.80 6.33
C LEU A 67 -7.18 6.00 6.23
N ASN A 68 -6.80 5.26 7.27
CA ASN A 68 -5.56 4.46 7.24
C ASN A 68 -5.65 3.34 6.21
N ASN A 69 -6.83 2.71 6.12
CA ASN A 69 -7.07 1.53 5.30
C ASN A 69 -8.04 1.82 4.15
N GLY A 70 -7.82 1.13 3.03
CA GLY A 70 -8.69 1.06 1.88
C GLY A 70 -9.43 -0.29 1.76
N GLY A 71 -9.75 -0.65 0.51
CA GLY A 71 -10.56 -1.82 0.19
C GLY A 71 -9.79 -3.04 -0.29
N LEU A 72 -8.47 -3.13 -0.09
CA LEU A 72 -7.72 -4.32 -0.47
C LEU A 72 -8.03 -5.47 0.51
N TYR A 73 -7.96 -6.71 0.02
CA TYR A 73 -8.20 -7.88 0.87
C TYR A 73 -7.23 -7.92 2.06
N GLY A 74 -5.94 -7.66 1.83
CA GLY A 74 -4.93 -7.64 2.90
C GLY A 74 -5.10 -6.50 3.91
N GLU A 75 -5.70 -5.38 3.51
CA GLU A 75 -6.08 -4.32 4.46
C GLU A 75 -7.15 -4.84 5.42
N ARG A 76 -8.26 -5.35 4.89
CA ARG A 76 -9.36 -5.91 5.70
C ARG A 76 -8.96 -7.13 6.53
N ALA A 77 -8.02 -7.92 6.04
CA ALA A 77 -7.51 -9.10 6.74
C ALA A 77 -6.41 -8.77 7.77
N GLY A 78 -5.99 -7.50 7.88
CA GLY A 78 -5.01 -7.05 8.85
C GLY A 78 -3.55 -7.44 8.52
N TRP A 79 -3.22 -7.71 7.25
CA TRP A 79 -1.88 -8.14 6.82
C TRP A 79 -0.81 -7.08 7.09
N HIS A 80 -1.20 -5.81 7.16
CA HIS A 80 -0.34 -4.68 7.49
C HIS A 80 -0.01 -4.57 8.99
N LEU A 81 -0.71 -5.30 9.87
CA LEU A 81 -0.59 -5.16 11.31
C LEU A 81 0.65 -5.90 11.87
N PRO A 82 1.25 -5.38 12.96
CA PRO A 82 2.22 -6.14 13.74
C PRO A 82 1.64 -7.50 14.19
N GLY A 83 2.46 -8.54 14.28
CA GLY A 83 2.03 -9.84 14.81
C GLY A 83 1.15 -10.69 13.89
N PHE A 84 0.69 -10.17 12.73
CA PHE A 84 0.03 -11.00 11.71
C PHE A 84 0.86 -12.26 11.38
N PRO A 85 0.25 -13.46 11.33
CA PRO A 85 0.96 -14.71 11.06
C PRO A 85 1.19 -14.89 9.55
N ASP A 86 2.33 -14.44 9.06
CA ASP A 86 2.80 -14.58 7.67
C ASP A 86 3.83 -15.70 7.50
N GLY A 87 3.97 -16.61 8.47
CA GLY A 87 4.93 -17.71 8.40
C GLY A 87 4.71 -18.68 7.23
N ASP A 88 3.47 -18.75 6.72
CA ASP A 88 3.10 -19.57 5.57
C ASP A 88 3.28 -18.82 4.22
N TRP A 89 3.77 -17.57 4.24
CA TRP A 89 4.01 -16.81 3.01
C TRP A 89 5.32 -17.23 2.35
N GLU A 90 5.32 -17.26 1.03
CA GLU A 90 6.52 -17.56 0.22
C GLU A 90 7.63 -16.53 0.49
N PRO A 91 8.83 -16.95 0.94
CA PRO A 91 9.98 -16.06 1.04
C PRO A 91 10.42 -15.60 -0.35
N VAL A 92 10.68 -14.31 -0.49
CA VAL A 92 11.10 -13.71 -1.77
C VAL A 92 12.26 -12.74 -1.57
N ALA A 93 13.08 -12.60 -2.61
CA ALA A 93 14.10 -11.55 -2.71
C ALA A 93 13.76 -10.59 -3.86
N PHE A 94 14.31 -9.38 -3.79
CA PHE A 94 14.13 -8.36 -4.82
C PHE A 94 15.48 -8.02 -5.49
N PRO A 95 15.47 -7.58 -6.76
CA PRO A 95 14.31 -7.46 -7.65
C PRO A 95 13.78 -8.83 -8.11
N ARG A 96 12.48 -8.91 -8.44
CA ARG A 96 11.87 -10.11 -9.03
C ARG A 96 11.74 -9.93 -10.54
N ALA A 97 12.00 -10.99 -11.31
CA ALA A 97 11.85 -10.99 -12.77
C ALA A 97 10.44 -11.39 -13.25
N GLU A 98 9.63 -11.96 -12.36
CA GLU A 98 8.30 -12.46 -12.69
C GLU A 98 7.29 -11.35 -12.98
N TRP A 99 6.36 -11.66 -13.90
CA TRP A 99 5.24 -10.78 -14.22
C TRP A 99 4.04 -11.19 -13.37
N ARG A 100 3.46 -10.22 -12.66
CA ARG A 100 2.21 -10.40 -11.93
C ARG A 100 1.28 -9.24 -12.22
N GLN A 101 0.04 -9.57 -12.58
CA GLN A 101 -1.03 -8.59 -12.63
C GLN A 101 -1.82 -8.62 -11.32
N GLY A 102 -2.09 -7.45 -10.75
CA GLY A 102 -2.89 -7.31 -9.54
C GLY A 102 -2.05 -6.95 -8.32
N VAL A 103 -2.58 -7.25 -7.13
CA VAL A 103 -1.99 -6.83 -5.86
C VAL A 103 -1.26 -7.98 -5.20
N THR A 104 0.04 -7.84 -5.02
CA THR A 104 0.88 -8.73 -4.23
C THR A 104 1.25 -8.04 -2.92
N TRP A 105 1.14 -8.75 -1.80
CA TRP A 105 1.56 -8.25 -0.50
C TRP A 105 2.93 -8.79 -0.14
N TYR A 106 3.76 -7.91 0.39
CA TYR A 106 5.07 -8.25 0.94
C TYR A 106 5.12 -7.76 2.38
N ARG A 107 5.74 -8.56 3.25
CA ARG A 107 5.89 -8.23 4.66
C ARG A 107 7.27 -8.65 5.14
N THR A 108 7.83 -7.85 6.04
CA THR A 108 9.07 -8.17 6.72
C THR A 108 9.11 -7.53 8.11
N THR A 109 10.05 -7.96 8.94
CA THR A 109 10.37 -7.31 10.21
C THR A 109 11.83 -6.93 10.26
N PHE A 110 12.12 -5.81 10.92
CA PHE A 110 13.48 -5.36 11.16
C PHE A 110 13.60 -4.76 12.55
N ARG A 111 14.81 -4.81 13.12
CA ARG A 111 15.10 -4.24 14.44
C ARG A 111 16.02 -3.03 14.31
N LEU A 112 15.68 -1.96 15.01
CA LEU A 112 16.55 -0.80 15.19
C LEU A 112 17.08 -0.71 16.62
N ALA A 113 18.26 -0.13 16.75
CA ALA A 113 18.95 0.12 18.03
C ALA A 113 19.64 1.49 18.00
N VAL A 114 18.89 2.55 17.69
CA VAL A 114 19.41 3.92 17.70
C VAL A 114 19.95 4.23 19.11
N PRO A 115 21.19 4.75 19.26
CA PRO A 115 21.75 5.05 20.58
C PRO A 115 20.86 5.97 21.41
N THR A 116 20.85 5.81 22.73
CA THR A 116 20.17 6.73 23.64
C THR A 116 20.75 8.13 23.52
N GLY A 117 19.91 9.16 23.56
CA GLY A 117 20.34 10.56 23.37
C GLY A 117 20.73 10.90 21.93
N VAL A 118 20.32 10.10 20.95
CA VAL A 118 20.39 10.45 19.53
C VAL A 118 18.97 10.52 18.98
N ASP A 119 18.65 11.64 18.35
CA ASP A 119 17.50 11.76 17.45
C ASP A 119 17.96 11.43 16.03
N ALA A 120 17.44 10.34 15.48
CA ALA A 120 17.77 9.86 14.14
C ALA A 120 16.53 9.96 13.26
N SER A 121 16.66 10.71 12.16
CA SER A 121 15.66 10.75 11.09
C SER A 121 15.95 9.62 10.12
N VAL A 122 15.03 8.67 10.02
CA VAL A 122 15.15 7.48 9.17
C VAL A 122 14.10 7.53 8.07
N GLY A 123 14.52 7.23 6.84
CA GLY A 123 13.64 7.09 5.68
C GLY A 123 13.59 5.65 5.19
N LEU A 124 12.49 5.28 4.54
CA LEU A 124 12.39 4.12 3.66
C LEU A 124 12.61 4.59 2.23
N THR A 125 13.68 4.12 1.60
CA THR A 125 14.04 4.48 0.23
C THR A 125 13.76 3.30 -0.69
N LEU A 126 12.95 3.55 -1.73
CA LEU A 126 12.64 2.60 -2.80
C LEU A 126 13.33 3.07 -4.08
N GLN A 127 14.26 2.27 -4.59
CA GLN A 127 14.97 2.53 -5.84
C GLN A 127 14.72 1.39 -6.83
N ASP A 128 14.36 1.76 -8.04
CA ASP A 128 14.07 0.79 -9.09
C ASP A 128 14.23 1.41 -10.48
N ASP A 129 14.21 0.57 -11.50
CA ASP A 129 14.06 1.00 -12.89
C ASP A 129 12.65 1.57 -13.11
N PRO A 130 12.48 2.85 -13.52
CA PRO A 130 11.17 3.43 -13.84
C PRO A 130 10.37 2.65 -14.90
N GLY A 131 11.04 1.83 -15.73
CA GLY A 131 10.40 0.90 -16.66
C GLY A 131 9.54 -0.18 -15.98
N ARG A 132 9.73 -0.44 -14.69
CA ARG A 132 8.87 -1.32 -13.88
C ARG A 132 7.65 -0.55 -13.37
N ALA A 133 6.59 -0.48 -14.16
CA ALA A 133 5.36 0.18 -13.75
C ALA A 133 4.65 -0.59 -12.61
N TYR A 134 4.81 -0.13 -11.38
CA TYR A 134 4.05 -0.57 -10.21
C TYR A 134 3.81 0.56 -9.24
N ARG A 135 2.81 0.35 -8.38
CA ARG A 135 2.44 1.25 -7.28
C ARG A 135 2.50 0.46 -5.98
N ALA A 136 2.97 1.07 -4.90
CA ALA A 136 3.01 0.42 -3.60
C ALA A 136 2.35 1.29 -2.54
N GLN A 137 1.47 0.72 -1.73
CA GLN A 137 1.04 1.33 -0.46
C GLN A 137 1.98 0.86 0.65
N ILE A 138 2.49 1.80 1.45
CA ILE A 138 3.51 1.54 2.47
C ILE A 138 2.85 1.55 3.85
N PHE A 139 3.03 0.48 4.62
CA PHE A 139 2.58 0.39 6.01
C PHE A 139 3.75 0.10 6.95
N LEU A 140 3.94 0.94 7.97
CA LEU A 140 4.91 0.73 9.04
C LEU A 140 4.17 0.54 10.35
N ASN A 141 4.35 -0.62 10.99
CA ASN A 141 3.64 -1.00 12.20
C ASN A 141 2.12 -0.74 12.05
N GLY A 142 1.54 -1.15 10.93
CA GLY A 142 0.12 -0.93 10.61
C GLY A 142 -0.28 0.50 10.18
N TRP A 143 0.57 1.51 10.37
CA TRP A 143 0.28 2.87 9.94
C TRP A 143 0.59 3.05 8.45
N ASN A 144 -0.38 3.53 7.69
CA ASN A 144 -0.21 3.87 6.29
C ASN A 144 0.63 5.14 6.16
N LEU A 145 1.81 5.03 5.55
CA LEU A 145 2.77 6.13 5.39
C LEU A 145 2.74 6.77 4.00
N GLY A 146 1.87 6.29 3.12
CA GLY A 146 1.68 6.84 1.79
C GLY A 146 1.91 5.83 0.68
N GLN A 147 1.99 6.39 -0.53
CA GLN A 147 1.98 5.63 -1.76
C GLN A 147 3.23 5.95 -2.59
N TYR A 148 3.91 4.91 -3.02
CA TYR A 148 4.97 4.96 -4.00
C TYR A 148 4.44 4.66 -5.41
N VAL A 149 4.94 5.38 -6.41
CA VAL A 149 4.63 5.18 -7.84
C VAL A 149 5.92 5.22 -8.62
N ASN A 150 6.38 4.05 -9.06
CA ASN A 150 7.72 3.89 -9.61
C ASN A 150 7.94 4.64 -10.93
N ASP A 151 6.93 4.62 -11.80
CA ASP A 151 6.95 5.16 -13.16
C ASP A 151 6.56 6.64 -13.26
N VAL A 152 6.22 7.28 -12.13
CA VAL A 152 5.78 8.69 -12.08
C VAL A 152 6.64 9.52 -11.14
N GLY A 153 7.01 9.01 -9.96
CA GLY A 153 7.77 9.78 -8.97
C GLY A 153 7.04 11.05 -8.47
N PRO A 154 7.76 12.05 -7.92
CA PRO A 154 9.21 12.08 -7.70
C PRO A 154 9.65 11.46 -6.36
N GLN A 155 8.71 11.05 -5.51
CA GLN A 155 9.04 10.61 -4.16
C GLN A 155 9.54 9.16 -4.13
N HIS A 156 10.84 9.00 -3.86
CA HIS A 156 11.49 7.69 -3.66
C HIS A 156 11.84 7.41 -2.20
N THR A 157 11.87 8.45 -1.35
CA THR A 157 12.17 8.34 0.08
C THR A 157 10.98 8.81 0.91
N PHE A 158 10.55 7.96 1.84
CA PHE A 158 9.45 8.22 2.77
C PHE A 158 10.02 8.31 4.17
N VAL A 159 9.85 9.47 4.82
CA VAL A 159 10.24 9.63 6.23
C VAL A 159 9.44 8.66 7.08
N LEU A 160 10.10 7.96 7.99
CA LEU A 160 9.49 7.06 8.96
C LEU A 160 9.44 7.79 10.31
N PRO A 161 8.29 8.36 10.71
CA PRO A 161 8.23 9.22 11.89
C PRO A 161 8.58 8.43 13.16
N ASN A 162 9.46 8.98 14.00
CA ASN A 162 9.75 8.42 15.32
C ASN A 162 8.45 8.32 16.12
N GLY A 163 8.28 7.22 16.84
CA GLY A 163 7.03 6.88 17.52
C GLY A 163 6.20 5.89 16.71
N ILE A 164 5.95 6.16 15.41
CA ILE A 164 5.45 5.12 14.50
C ILE A 164 6.58 4.11 14.24
N LEU A 165 7.75 4.61 13.87
CA LEU A 165 8.99 3.86 13.89
C LEU A 165 9.46 3.67 15.33
N ARG A 166 9.66 2.41 15.71
CA ARG A 166 10.32 2.04 16.96
C ARG A 166 11.82 2.08 16.73
N THR A 167 12.47 3.17 17.10
CA THR A 167 13.92 3.38 16.92
C THR A 167 14.78 2.46 17.78
N ARG A 168 14.19 1.83 18.81
CA ARG A 168 14.82 0.84 19.68
C ARG A 168 13.88 -0.35 19.86
N GLY A 169 13.76 -1.18 18.84
CA GLY A 169 12.85 -2.33 18.85
C GLY A 169 12.54 -2.89 17.47
N THR A 170 11.64 -3.87 17.46
CA THR A 170 11.16 -4.54 16.25
C THR A 170 10.07 -3.73 15.58
N ASN A 171 10.16 -3.60 14.27
CA ASN A 171 9.19 -2.96 13.40
C ASN A 171 8.69 -3.95 12.36
N THR A 172 7.44 -3.77 11.93
CA THR A 172 6.81 -4.51 10.83
C THR A 172 6.64 -3.57 9.65
N LEU A 173 7.18 -3.94 8.49
CA LEU A 173 6.96 -3.25 7.22
C LEU A 173 6.09 -4.14 6.34
N ALA A 174 5.01 -3.59 5.80
CA ALA A 174 4.19 -4.24 4.79
C ALA A 174 4.02 -3.34 3.58
N LEU A 175 4.09 -3.93 2.39
CA LEU A 175 3.89 -3.27 1.11
C LEU A 175 2.75 -3.96 0.36
N ALA A 176 1.73 -3.20 -0.03
CA ALA A 176 0.72 -3.67 -0.98
C ALA A 176 1.10 -3.19 -2.38
N VAL A 177 1.64 -4.07 -3.21
CA VAL A 177 2.18 -3.74 -4.53
C VAL A 177 1.18 -4.09 -5.63
N LEU A 178 0.66 -3.07 -6.30
CA LEU A 178 -0.15 -3.19 -7.50
C LEU A 178 0.76 -3.16 -8.73
N SER A 179 0.84 -4.28 -9.43
CA SER A 179 1.61 -4.43 -10.68
C SER A 179 0.69 -4.59 -11.89
N GLU A 180 1.13 -4.04 -13.01
CA GLU A 180 0.46 -4.18 -14.30
C GLU A 180 0.98 -5.41 -15.05
N ALA A 181 0.18 -5.95 -15.96
CA ALA A 181 0.46 -7.23 -16.63
C ALA A 181 1.69 -7.22 -17.56
N ARG A 182 2.35 -6.07 -17.79
CA ARG A 182 3.38 -5.90 -18.83
C ARG A 182 4.78 -5.67 -18.26
N THR A 183 4.94 -5.63 -16.95
CA THR A 183 6.21 -5.31 -16.29
C THR A 183 6.50 -6.32 -15.19
N ALA A 184 7.79 -6.44 -14.83
CA ALA A 184 8.21 -7.24 -13.70
C ALA A 184 7.63 -6.67 -12.39
N SER A 185 7.07 -7.53 -11.55
CA SER A 185 6.36 -7.15 -10.33
C SER A 185 7.30 -6.85 -9.17
N GLY A 186 6.80 -6.08 -8.19
CA GLY A 186 7.48 -5.88 -6.92
C GLY A 186 8.54 -4.77 -6.97
N PRO A 187 9.02 -4.33 -5.80
CA PRO A 187 10.09 -3.36 -5.74
C PRO A 187 11.44 -3.91 -6.23
N GLY A 188 12.37 -3.00 -6.45
CA GLY A 188 13.78 -3.25 -6.72
C GLY A 188 14.55 -3.27 -5.42
N ARG A 189 15.26 -2.19 -5.11
CA ARG A 189 15.96 -2.01 -3.84
C ARG A 189 15.06 -1.29 -2.85
N VAL A 190 14.91 -1.84 -1.65
CA VAL A 190 14.17 -1.25 -0.53
C VAL A 190 15.09 -1.20 0.68
N GLU A 191 15.39 0.01 1.15
CA GLU A 191 16.40 0.23 2.19
C GLU A 191 15.96 1.26 3.22
N LEU A 192 16.53 1.13 4.42
CA LEU A 192 16.46 2.19 5.42
C LEU A 192 17.63 3.15 5.19
N THR A 193 17.31 4.44 5.08
CA THR A 193 18.30 5.51 4.87
C THR A 193 18.33 6.40 6.11
N LEU A 194 19.52 6.66 6.64
CA LEU A 194 19.69 7.71 7.65
C LEU A 194 19.65 9.07 6.94
N LEU A 195 18.61 9.85 7.22
CA LEU A 195 18.42 11.18 6.64
C LEU A 195 19.14 12.26 7.45
N GLY A 196 19.35 12.00 8.74
CA GLY A 196 20.09 12.87 9.65
C GLY A 196 20.14 12.29 11.05
N GLY A 197 21.13 12.70 11.83
CA GLY A 197 21.29 12.31 13.23
C GLY A 197 21.81 13.49 14.04
N THR A 198 21.27 13.69 15.24
CA THR A 198 21.70 14.76 16.14
C THR A 198 21.72 14.26 17.57
N ALA A 199 22.73 14.67 18.35
CA ALA A 199 22.77 14.41 19.78
C ALA A 199 21.69 15.22 20.50
N GLY A 200 20.95 14.59 21.40
CA GLY A 200 19.80 15.16 22.09
C GLY A 200 18.47 14.67 21.52
N GLY A 201 17.52 15.61 21.36
CA GLY A 201 16.15 15.34 20.98
C GLY A 201 15.21 15.10 22.17
N VAL A 202 13.91 15.14 21.90
CA VAL A 202 12.88 14.84 22.89
C VAL A 202 12.66 13.33 22.95
N PRO A 203 12.53 12.72 24.14
CA PRO A 203 12.11 11.32 24.24
C PRO A 203 10.77 11.10 23.52
N VAL A 204 10.77 10.22 22.52
CA VAL A 204 9.55 9.85 21.78
C VAL A 204 9.11 8.45 22.20
N ALA A 205 7.90 8.36 22.73
CA ALA A 205 7.25 7.07 23.02
C ALA A 205 6.70 6.45 21.73
N ALA A 206 6.65 5.11 21.68
CA ALA A 206 6.00 4.42 20.59
C ALA A 206 4.50 4.78 20.57
N VAL A 207 3.99 5.14 19.39
CA VAL A 207 2.56 5.35 19.18
C VAL A 207 1.87 4.01 19.32
N HIS A 208 0.72 3.99 20.02
CA HIS A 208 -0.06 2.77 20.18
C HIS A 208 -0.38 2.17 18.80
N SER A 209 0.01 0.91 18.62
CA SER A 209 -0.17 0.19 17.37
C SER A 209 -0.46 -1.27 17.70
N PRO A 210 -1.74 -1.61 17.96
CA PRO A 210 -2.11 -2.97 18.30
C PRO A 210 -1.85 -3.88 17.09
N GLY A 211 -1.39 -5.09 17.40
CA GLY A 211 -1.25 -6.16 16.43
C GLY A 211 -2.58 -6.82 16.10
N ARG A 212 -2.52 -7.90 15.34
CA ARG A 212 -3.65 -8.82 15.15
C ARG A 212 -3.75 -9.81 16.30
#